data_AF-A0A932LEQ7-F1
#
_entry.id   AF-A0A932LEQ7-F1
#
_cell.length_a   1.000
_cell.length_b   1.000
_cell.length_c   1.000
_cell.angle_alpha   90.00
_cell.angle_beta   90.00
_cell.angle_gamma   90.00
#
_symmetry.space_group_name_H-M   'P 1'
#
loop_
_entity.id
_entity.type
_entity.pdbx_description
1 polymer ?
#
loop_
_entity_poly.entity_id
_entity_poly.type
_entity_poly.pdbx_seq_one_letter_code
_entity_poly.pdbx_strand_id
1 'polypeptide(L)' 'MRYDLANDFWESCSLDELARRQGLSASLPTEQMLGGWPDDELEDGFEAAVASWRQRELERTQ' A
#
# COMPACT_ATOMS: atom_id res chain seq x y z
N MET A 1 29.09 38.45 -3.98
CA MET A 1 27.95 37.51 -4.07
C MET A 1 28.51 36.11 -4.12
N ARG A 2 28.29 35.32 -3.07
CA ARG A 2 28.70 33.92 -3.04
C ARG A 2 27.41 33.11 -3.14
N TYR A 3 27.22 32.42 -4.27
CA TYR A 3 26.14 31.45 -4.41
C TYR A 3 26.65 30.13 -3.81
N ASP A 4 26.24 29.83 -2.58
CA ASP A 4 26.32 28.46 -2.05
C ASP A 4 25.18 27.67 -2.72
N LEU A 5 25.42 27.21 -3.95
CA LEU A 5 24.46 26.57 -4.86
C LEU A 5 24.50 25.03 -4.76
N ALA A 6 24.92 24.49 -3.62
CA ALA A 6 25.24 23.08 -3.49
C ALA A 6 24.82 22.51 -2.13
N ASN A 7 23.50 22.44 -1.87
CA ASN A 7 22.96 21.23 -1.23
C ASN A 7 21.44 21.00 -1.34
N ASP A 8 20.63 22.00 -1.65
CA ASP A 8 19.17 21.87 -1.37
C ASP A 8 18.37 21.04 -2.39
N PHE A 9 18.94 20.64 -3.53
CA PHE A 9 18.20 19.85 -4.53
C PHE A 9 17.97 18.40 -4.10
N TRP A 10 18.93 17.81 -3.36
CA TRP A 10 18.88 16.41 -2.92
C TRP A 10 18.43 16.25 -1.47
N GLU A 11 18.27 17.35 -0.73
CA GLU A 11 17.56 17.32 0.56
C GLU A 11 16.07 17.14 0.29
N SER A 12 15.67 15.87 0.11
CA SER A 12 14.28 15.51 -0.11
C SER A 12 13.46 15.96 1.09
N CYS A 13 12.37 16.69 0.82
CA CYS A 13 11.38 16.98 1.84
C CYS A 13 10.88 15.65 2.42
N SER A 14 10.75 15.57 3.74
CA SER A 14 10.04 14.45 4.36
C SER A 14 8.59 14.40 3.84
N LEU A 15 7.96 13.22 3.90
CA LEU A 15 6.57 13.07 3.47
C LEU A 15 5.64 14.03 4.23
N ASP A 16 5.89 14.27 5.53
CA ASP A 16 5.15 15.23 6.35
C ASP A 16 5.34 16.69 5.89
N GLU A 17 6.54 17.05 5.46
CA GLU A 17 6.83 18.38 4.92
C GLU A 17 6.15 18.57 3.55
N LEU A 18 6.18 17.56 2.69
CA LEU A 18 5.48 17.58 1.41
C LEU A 18 3.96 17.68 1.59
N ALA A 19 3.37 16.92 2.50
CA ALA A 19 1.94 16.94 2.80
C ALA A 19 1.49 18.33 3.29
N ARG A 20 2.23 18.93 4.25
CA ARG A 20 1.93 20.28 4.76
C ARG A 20 1.99 21.34 3.67
N ARG A 21 2.97 21.29 2.77
CA ARG A 21 3.07 22.22 1.63
C ARG A 21 1.89 22.12 0.67
N GLN A 22 1.27 20.94 0.56
CA GLN A 22 0.07 20.72 -0.24
C GLN A 22 -1.23 21.05 0.50
N GLY A 23 -1.14 21.61 1.71
CA GLY A 23 -2.31 21.92 2.54
C GLY A 23 -2.98 20.69 3.13
N LEU A 24 -2.31 19.53 3.10
CA LEU A 24 -2.81 18.30 3.69
C LEU A 24 -2.43 18.29 5.18
N SER A 25 -3.44 18.12 6.04
CA SER A 25 -3.22 17.75 7.45
C SER A 25 -2.70 16.32 7.51
N ALA A 26 -1.93 15.99 8.56
CA ALA A 26 -1.35 14.66 8.77
C ALA A 26 -2.36 13.56 8.42
N SER A 27 -1.98 12.69 7.49
CA SER A 27 -2.81 11.57 7.08
C SER A 27 -3.17 10.73 8.31
N LEU A 28 -4.40 10.22 8.34
CA LEU A 28 -4.77 9.24 9.36
C LEU A 28 -3.72 8.11 9.36
N PRO A 29 -3.41 7.51 10.53
CA PRO A 29 -2.55 6.33 10.58
C PRO A 29 -2.95 5.34 9.48
N THR A 30 -1.97 4.74 8.81
CA THR A 30 -2.18 3.87 7.65
C THR A 30 -3.24 2.80 7.92
N GLU A 31 -3.30 2.31 9.15
CA GLU A 31 -4.28 1.34 9.65
C GLU A 31 -5.73 1.85 9.58
N GLN A 32 -5.94 3.16 9.73
CA GLN A 32 -7.25 3.82 9.60
C GLN A 32 -7.57 4.17 8.14
N MET A 33 -6.57 4.41 7.29
CA MET A 33 -6.78 4.67 5.86
C MET A 33 -7.10 3.40 5.08
N LEU A 34 -6.41 2.30 5.42
CA LEU A 34 -6.55 1.03 4.73
C LEU A 34 -7.66 0.16 5.27
N GLY A 35 -8.42 0.66 6.27
CA GLY A 35 -9.60 0.03 6.88
C GLY A 35 -9.53 -1.48 6.75
N GLY A 36 -8.77 -2.11 7.66
CA GLY A 36 -8.38 -3.52 7.55
C GLY A 36 -9.50 -4.43 7.05
N TRP A 37 -9.13 -5.48 6.32
CA TRP A 37 -10.09 -6.43 5.77
C TRP A 37 -11.12 -6.80 6.85
N PRO A 38 -12.43 -6.64 6.61
CA PRO A 38 -13.44 -6.89 7.62
C PRO A 38 -13.24 -8.30 8.17
N ASP A 39 -13.05 -8.44 9.49
CA ASP A 39 -12.77 -9.75 10.11
C ASP A 39 -13.95 -10.74 9.89
N ASP A 40 -15.14 -10.21 9.60
CA ASP A 40 -16.35 -10.95 9.22
C ASP A 40 -16.37 -11.40 7.75
N GLU A 41 -15.46 -10.91 6.90
CA GLU A 41 -15.30 -11.27 5.49
C GLU A 41 -14.03 -12.11 5.24
N LEU A 42 -13.42 -12.68 6.28
CA LEU A 42 -12.25 -13.57 6.15
C LEU A 42 -12.55 -14.86 5.39
N GLU A 43 -13.82 -15.28 5.33
CA GLU A 43 -14.27 -16.49 4.65
C GLU A 43 -14.85 -16.16 3.27
N ASP A 44 -14.06 -15.51 2.42
CA ASP A 44 -14.42 -15.12 1.04
C ASP A 44 -14.48 -16.28 0.03
N GLY A 45 -14.27 -17.52 0.51
CA GLY A 45 -14.23 -18.72 -0.30
C GLY A 45 -12.94 -18.91 -1.11
N PHE A 46 -11.90 -18.10 -0.87
CA PHE A 46 -10.61 -18.19 -1.55
C PHE A 46 -10.01 -19.60 -1.47
N GLU A 47 -9.95 -20.19 -0.27
CA GLU A 47 -9.39 -21.52 -0.07
C GLU A 47 -10.16 -22.61 -0.85
N ALA A 48 -11.49 -22.50 -0.87
CA ALA A 48 -12.34 -23.40 -1.64
C ALA A 48 -12.12 -23.24 -3.15
N ALA A 49 -11.98 -22.01 -3.63
CA ALA A 49 -11.68 -21.70 -5.02
C ALA A 49 -10.30 -22.29 -5.43
N VAL A 50 -9.27 -22.10 -4.60
CA VAL A 50 -7.92 -22.65 -4.83
C VAL A 50 -7.93 -24.17 -4.85
N ALA A 51 -8.62 -24.81 -3.90
CA ALA A 51 -8.76 -26.27 -3.86
C ALA A 51 -9.43 -26.80 -5.13
N SER A 52 -10.52 -26.15 -5.58
CA SER A 52 -11.23 -26.53 -6.80
C SER A 52 -10.37 -26.38 -8.06
N TRP A 53 -9.53 -25.34 -8.13
CA TRP A 53 -8.64 -25.11 -9.25
C TRP A 53 -7.53 -26.17 -9.33
N ARG A 54 -6.89 -26.48 -8.19
CA ARG A 54 -5.85 -27.52 -8.13
C ARG A 54 -6.37 -28.87 -8.59
N GLN A 55 -7.58 -29.23 -8.16
CA GLN A 55 -8.22 -30.48 -8.55
C GLN A 55 -8.43 -30.54 -10.08
N ARG A 56 -8.94 -29.46 -10.68
CA ARG A 56 -9.13 -29.38 -12.14
C ARG A 56 -7.81 -29.48 -12.91
N GLU A 57 -6.73 -28.88 -12.41
CA GLU A 57 -5.42 -28.97 -13.08
C GLU A 57 -4.85 -30.40 -13.02
N LEU A 58 -5.02 -31.12 -11.90
CA LEU A 58 -4.63 -32.53 -11.79
C LEU A 58 -5.40 -33.44 -12.75
N GLU A 59 -6.70 -33.17 -12.94
CA GLU A 59 -7.56 -33.90 -13.88
C GLU A 59 -7.21 -33.60 -15.34
N ARG A 60 -6.74 -32.39 -15.65
CA ARG A 60 -6.29 -32.00 -17.00
C ARG A 60 -4.94 -32.60 -17.41
N THR A 61 -4.14 -33.02 -16.45
CA THR A 61 -2.77 -33.50 -16.67
C THR A 61 -2.69 -35.04 -16.69
N GLN A 62 -3.80 -35.75 -16.45
CA GLN A 62 -3.96 -37.19 -16.63
C GLN A 62 -4.54 -37.53 -18.01
#